data_AF-A0AAV8XL31-F1
#
_entry.id   AF-A0AAV8XL31-F1
#
_cell.length_a   1.000
_cell.length_b   1.000
_cell.length_c   1.000
_cell.angle_alpha   90.00
_cell.angle_beta   90.00
_cell.angle_gamma   90.00
#
_symmetry.space_group_name_H-M   'P 1'
#
loop_
_entity.id
_entity.type
_entity.pdbx_description
1 polymer ?
#
loop_
_entity_poly.entity_id
_entity_poly.type
_entity_poly.pdbx_seq_one_letter_code
_entity_poly.pdbx_strand_id
1 'polypeptide(L)'
;MSSLKGLFQYRCLNSLSASLTKPHRNTYRRNYPTVLVYPDGSTINIRCPEPRQIVKLPVNIWTLSEADRKARLELGKPKKKVKN
;
A
#
# COMPACT_ATOMS: atom_id res chain seq x y z
N MET A 1 22.37 11.86 -48.18
CA MET A 1 21.76 12.48 -46.98
C MET A 1 20.37 11.89 -46.77
N SER A 2 20.27 10.70 -46.17
CA SER A 2 18.98 10.09 -45.81
C SER A 2 18.87 10.05 -44.29
N SER A 3 18.19 11.05 -43.75
CA SER A 3 17.87 11.15 -42.32
C SER A 3 16.88 10.04 -41.94
N LEU A 4 17.35 9.04 -41.19
CA LEU A 4 16.51 8.04 -40.55
C LEU A 4 15.65 8.74 -39.50
N LYS A 5 14.39 9.03 -39.85
CA LYS A 5 13.37 9.49 -38.91
C LYS A 5 13.06 8.34 -37.96
N GLY A 6 13.66 8.37 -36.77
CA GLY A 6 13.28 7.49 -35.67
C GLY A 6 11.80 7.68 -35.36
N LEU A 7 11.01 6.63 -35.55
CA LEU A 7 9.62 6.58 -35.10
C LEU A 7 9.61 6.64 -33.57
N PHE A 8 9.28 7.80 -33.00
CA PHE A 8 9.00 7.92 -31.58
C PHE A 8 7.75 7.09 -31.25
N GLN A 9 7.96 5.93 -30.62
CA GLN A 9 6.87 5.08 -30.17
C GLN A 9 6.25 5.66 -28.89
N TYR A 10 5.14 6.37 -29.02
CA TYR A 10 4.31 6.76 -27.88
C TYR A 10 3.65 5.51 -27.29
N ARG A 11 4.00 5.14 -26.05
CA ARG A 11 3.34 4.06 -25.32
C ARG A 11 2.24 4.64 -24.43
N CYS A 12 0.98 4.33 -24.73
CA CYS A 12 -0.15 4.65 -23.88
C CYS A 12 -0.27 3.60 -22.76
N LEU A 13 0.56 3.73 -21.72
CA LEU A 13 0.57 2.81 -20.59
C LEU A 13 -0.55 3.15 -19.60
N ASN A 14 -1.44 2.20 -19.33
CA ASN A 14 -2.51 2.32 -18.34
C ASN A 14 -2.34 1.24 -17.26
N SER A 15 -2.42 1.62 -15.98
CA SER A 15 -2.35 0.69 -14.85
C SER A 15 -3.51 -0.34 -14.83
N LEU A 16 -4.60 -0.07 -15.54
CA LEU A 16 -5.74 -0.98 -15.67
C LEU A 16 -5.52 -2.12 -16.67
N SER A 17 -4.48 -2.04 -17.51
CA SER A 17 -4.22 -3.02 -18.58
C SER A 17 -4.12 -4.48 -18.10
N ALA A 18 -3.68 -4.71 -16.85
CA ALA A 18 -3.55 -6.03 -16.24
C ALA A 18 -4.28 -6.17 -14.89
N SER A 19 -5.20 -5.26 -14.56
CA SER A 19 -5.86 -5.25 -13.24
C SER A 19 -6.97 -6.31 -13.10
N LEU A 20 -7.68 -6.61 -14.20
CA LEU A 20 -8.78 -7.57 -14.24
C LEU A 20 -8.26 -8.99 -14.41
N THR A 21 -8.21 -9.75 -13.31
CA THR A 21 -7.59 -11.10 -13.28
C THR A 21 -8.35 -12.09 -12.43
N LYS A 22 -8.10 -13.38 -12.64
CA LYS A 22 -8.54 -14.51 -11.79
C LYS A 22 -7.30 -15.31 -11.33
N PRO A 23 -7.31 -15.94 -10.14
CA PRO A 23 -6.26 -16.90 -9.77
C PRO A 23 -6.13 -18.01 -10.82
N HIS A 24 -4.92 -18.21 -11.37
CA HIS A 24 -4.63 -19.22 -12.38
C HIS A 24 -4.42 -20.60 -11.74
N ARG A 25 -5.46 -21.12 -11.07
CA ARG A 25 -5.50 -22.45 -10.45
C ARG A 25 -6.88 -23.05 -10.65
N ASN A 26 -6.97 -24.37 -10.85
CA ASN A 26 -8.25 -25.06 -11.05
C ASN A 26 -9.10 -25.05 -9.77
N THR A 27 -8.50 -25.43 -8.64
CA THR A 27 -9.12 -25.38 -7.30
C THR A 27 -8.45 -24.30 -6.45
N TYR A 28 -9.23 -23.34 -5.93
CA TYR A 28 -8.72 -22.28 -5.05
C TYR A 28 -9.76 -21.90 -4.01
N ARG A 29 -9.29 -21.41 -2.86
CA ARG A 29 -10.17 -20.90 -1.79
C ARG A 29 -10.79 -19.57 -2.21
N ARG A 30 -11.97 -19.27 -1.68
CA ARG A 30 -12.61 -17.97 -1.90
C ARG A 30 -11.76 -16.89 -1.25
N ASN A 31 -11.43 -15.86 -2.02
CA ASN A 31 -10.77 -14.66 -1.53
C ASN A 31 -11.69 -13.46 -1.73
N TYR A 32 -11.57 -12.48 -0.85
CA TYR A 32 -12.35 -11.26 -0.84
C TYR A 32 -11.46 -10.06 -1.21
N PRO A 33 -11.97 -9.07 -1.95
CA PRO A 33 -11.25 -7.84 -2.20
C PRO A 33 -11.14 -7.04 -0.90
N THR A 34 -9.93 -6.63 -0.56
CA THR A 34 -9.60 -5.92 0.68
C THR A 34 -8.68 -4.75 0.37
N VAL A 35 -8.95 -3.60 1.01
CA VAL A 35 -8.09 -2.41 0.89
C VAL A 35 -6.98 -2.52 1.92
N LEU A 36 -5.74 -2.66 1.45
CA LEU A 36 -4.55 -2.58 2.30
C LEU A 36 -4.08 -1.12 2.36
N VAL A 37 -3.95 -0.60 3.57
CA VAL A 37 -3.50 0.76 3.86
C VAL A 37 -2.08 0.68 4.40
N TYR A 38 -1.15 1.32 3.70
CA TYR A 38 0.23 1.46 4.13
C TYR A 38 0.38 2.50 5.24
N PRO A 39 1.48 2.47 6.02
CA PRO A 39 1.76 3.47 7.05
C PRO A 39 1.80 4.91 6.52
N ASP A 40 2.16 5.08 5.24
CA ASP A 40 2.22 6.38 4.56
C ASP A 40 0.84 6.86 4.07
N GLY A 41 -0.21 6.05 4.26
CA GLY A 41 -1.58 6.34 3.84
C GLY A 41 -1.93 5.91 2.42
N SER A 42 -0.96 5.44 1.63
CA SER A 42 -1.22 4.86 0.31
C SER A 42 -2.04 3.56 0.41
N THR A 43 -2.80 3.26 -0.64
CA THR A 43 -3.75 2.13 -0.64
C THR A 43 -3.59 1.24 -1.85
N ILE A 44 -3.74 -0.06 -1.64
CA ILE A 44 -3.80 -1.07 -2.72
C ILE A 44 -4.90 -2.09 -2.47
N ASN A 45 -5.49 -2.61 -3.54
CA ASN A 45 -6.50 -3.66 -3.47
C ASN A 45 -5.84 -5.03 -3.54
N ILE A 46 -6.01 -5.83 -2.50
CA ILE A 46 -5.46 -7.19 -2.37
C ILE A 46 -6.60 -8.19 -2.17
N ARG A 47 -6.34 -9.45 -2.50
CA ARG A 47 -7.25 -10.57 -2.24
C ARG A 47 -6.89 -11.27 -0.94
N CYS A 48 -7.73 -11.14 0.09
CA CYS A 48 -7.53 -11.80 1.39
C CYS A 48 -8.44 -13.03 1.56
N PRO A 49 -8.01 -14.08 2.28
CA PRO A 49 -8.87 -15.24 2.57
C PRO A 49 -10.03 -14.90 3.51
N GLU A 50 -9.80 -14.00 4.46
CA GLU A 50 -10.79 -13.56 5.43
C GLU A 50 -11.54 -12.34 4.88
N PRO A 51 -12.87 -12.24 5.05
CA PRO A 51 -13.66 -11.12 4.54
C PRO A 51 -13.45 -9.86 5.38
N ARG A 52 -12.34 -9.16 5.13
CA ARG A 52 -12.03 -7.86 5.73
C ARG A 52 -12.17 -6.76 4.69
N GLN A 53 -12.76 -5.64 5.09
CA GLN A 53 -12.87 -4.47 4.21
C GLN A 53 -11.54 -3.70 4.13
N ILE A 54 -10.89 -3.47 5.29
CA ILE A 54 -9.67 -2.65 5.39
C ILE A 54 -8.66 -3.34 6.30
N VAL A 55 -7.39 -3.38 5.87
CA VAL A 55 -6.25 -3.83 6.67
C VAL A 55 -5.23 -2.71 6.75
N LYS A 56 -4.97 -2.20 7.96
CA LYS A 56 -3.98 -1.15 8.21
C LYS A 56 -2.65 -1.79 8.58
N LEU A 57 -1.60 -1.51 7.82
CA LEU A 57 -0.25 -1.95 8.16
C LEU A 57 0.31 -1.09 9.30
N PRO A 58 1.03 -1.71 10.26
CA PRO A 58 1.71 -0.96 11.30
C PRO A 58 2.90 -0.20 10.70
N VAL A 59 3.26 0.90 11.35
CA VAL A 59 4.49 1.62 10.99
C VAL A 59 5.70 0.88 11.55
N ASN A 60 6.74 0.69 10.73
CA ASN A 60 7.98 0.08 11.18
C ASN A 60 8.80 1.08 12.02
N ILE A 61 9.11 0.74 13.27
CA ILE A 61 9.80 1.61 14.23
C ILE A 61 11.28 1.79 13.85
N TRP A 62 11.89 0.79 13.22
CA TRP A 62 13.32 0.77 12.92
C TRP A 62 13.69 1.62 11.71
N THR A 63 12.73 1.88 10.81
CA THR A 63 12.94 2.66 9.58
C THR A 63 12.75 4.16 9.81
N LEU A 64 12.19 4.57 10.95
CA LEU A 64 11.89 5.98 11.24
C LEU A 64 13.13 6.76 11.64
N SER A 65 13.06 8.08 11.46
CA SER A 65 14.02 9.00 12.07
C SER A 65 13.95 8.91 13.59
N GLU A 66 15.06 9.23 14.27
CA GLU A 66 15.13 9.20 15.73
C GLU A 66 14.12 10.15 16.39
N ALA A 67 13.88 11.30 15.74
CA ALA A 67 12.93 12.31 16.19
C ALA A 67 11.49 11.80 16.14
N ASP A 68 11.07 11.24 15.01
CA ASP A 68 9.70 10.70 14.83
C ASP A 68 9.43 9.49 15.72
N ARG A 69 10.46 8.65 15.90
CA ARG A 69 10.41 7.52 16.83
C ARG A 69 10.17 8.02 18.26
N LYS A 70 10.92 9.02 18.72
CA LYS A 70 10.75 9.59 20.06
C LYS A 70 9.37 10.22 20.23
N ALA A 71 8.90 11.00 19.25
CA ALA A 71 7.57 11.60 19.27
C ALA A 71 6.45 10.55 19.42
N ARG A 72 6.54 9.43 18.70
CA ARG A 72 5.58 8.31 18.83
C ARG A 72 5.64 7.61 20.18
N LEU A 73 6.84 7.41 20.73
CA LEU A 73 7.00 6.84 22.07
C LEU A 73 6.41 7.76 23.15
N GLU A 74 6.59 9.08 23.03
CA GLU A 74 5.95 10.06 23.92
C GLU A 74 4.42 10.04 23.79
N LEU A 75 3.88 9.93 22.58
CA LEU A 75 2.42 9.83 22.35
C LEU A 75 1.82 8.57 23.01
N GLY A 76 2.57 7.48 23.06
CA GLY A 76 2.17 6.25 23.73
C GLY A 76 2.19 6.33 25.26
N LYS A 77 2.81 7.37 25.86
CA LYS A 77 2.82 7.52 27.32
C LYS A 77 1.44 7.94 27.82
N PRO A 78 1.00 7.43 28.98
CA PRO A 78 -0.27 7.83 29.56
C PRO A 78 -0.27 9.33 29.83
N LYS A 79 -1.38 10.00 29.46
CA LYS A 79 -1.57 11.43 29.72
C LYS A 79 -1.49 11.67 31.23
N LYS A 80 -0.54 12.49 31.67
CA LYS A 80 -0.44 12.87 33.09
C LYS A 80 -1.69 13.65 33.47
N LYS A 81 -2.33 13.28 34.58
CA LYS A 81 -3.44 14.04 35.16
C LYS A 81 -2.91 15.41 35.57
N VAL A 82 -3.51 16.47 35.05
CA VAL A 82 -3.27 17.84 35.54
C VAL A 82 -3.81 17.87 36.97
N LYS A 83 -2.95 18.17 37.95
CA LYS A 83 -3.42 18.51 39.30
C LYS A 83 -3.92 19.95 39.22
N ASN A 84 -5.21 20.13 39.46
CA ASN A 84 -5.80 21.44 39.74
C ASN A 84 -5.33 21.93 41.11
#